data_AF-A0A840TW21-F1
#
_entry.id   AF-A0A840TW21-F1
#
_cell.length_a   1.000
_cell.length_b   1.000
_cell.length_c   1.000
_cell.angle_alpha   90.00
_cell.angle_beta   90.00
_cell.angle_gamma   90.00
#
_symmetry.space_group_name_H-M   'P 1'
#
loop_
_entity.id
_entity.type
_entity.pdbx_description
1 polymer ?
#
loop_
_entity_poly.entity_id
_entity_poly.type
_entity_poly.pdbx_seq_one_letter_code
_entity_poly.pdbx_strand_id
1 'polypeptide(L)'
;MVEASKFQGTEGTFITSEEAAKRTKKFHEKKKEAGSKPQSYVEAQFFGKKNIMKLLDKFGDECAGLRIYYTCDPGKKDMEDGLLIVPVNAEGKDLTSSRLGLKDMPADREEVLADGPICPRNCNP
;
A
#
# COMPACT_ATOMS: atom_id res chain seq x y z
N MET A 1 15.31 -27.68 -1.04
CA MET A 1 15.05 -26.30 -0.56
C MET A 1 14.62 -25.53 -1.78
N VAL A 2 13.39 -25.03 -1.83
CA VAL A 2 12.95 -24.21 -2.96
C VAL A 2 13.56 -22.83 -2.73
N GLU A 3 14.52 -22.43 -3.56
CA GLU A 3 14.97 -21.03 -3.57
C GLU A 3 13.73 -20.17 -3.84
N ALA A 4 13.36 -19.34 -2.88
CA ALA A 4 12.34 -18.33 -3.12
C ALA A 4 12.89 -17.42 -4.22
N SER A 5 12.22 -17.39 -5.37
CA SER A 5 12.59 -16.49 -6.47
C SER A 5 12.61 -15.06 -5.94
N LYS A 6 13.76 -14.37 -6.07
CA LYS A 6 13.89 -12.96 -5.70
C LYS A 6 12.94 -12.09 -6.52
N PHE A 7 12.44 -11.03 -5.91
CA PHE A 7 11.69 -9.99 -6.63
C PHE A 7 12.61 -9.28 -7.63
N GLN A 8 12.08 -9.08 -8.83
CA GLN A 8 12.77 -8.48 -9.97
C GLN A 8 12.30 -7.06 -10.26
N GLY A 9 11.25 -6.60 -9.57
CA GLY A 9 10.63 -5.29 -9.79
C GLY A 9 9.73 -5.24 -11.02
N THR A 10 9.46 -6.39 -11.64
CA THR A 10 8.54 -6.53 -12.78
C THR A 10 7.26 -7.28 -12.40
N GLU A 11 7.05 -7.54 -11.11
CA GLU A 11 5.87 -8.25 -10.61
C GLU A 11 4.59 -7.43 -10.82
N GLY A 12 3.50 -8.16 -11.06
CA GLY A 12 2.20 -7.59 -11.40
C GLY A 12 1.87 -7.78 -12.88
N THR A 13 0.73 -7.27 -13.29
CA THR A 13 0.28 -7.36 -14.68
C THR A 13 -0.55 -6.14 -15.02
N PHE A 14 -0.26 -5.51 -16.15
CA PHE A 14 -1.10 -4.44 -16.67
C PHE A 14 -2.46 -5.01 -17.10
N ILE A 15 -3.53 -4.38 -16.61
CA ILE A 15 -4.91 -4.66 -17.02
C ILE A 15 -5.49 -3.41 -17.68
N THR A 16 -6.56 -3.58 -18.44
CA THR A 16 -7.26 -2.43 -19.04
C THR A 16 -8.04 -1.65 -17.98
N SER A 17 -8.35 -0.38 -18.26
CA SER A 17 -9.21 0.44 -17.40
C SER A 17 -10.60 -0.17 -17.22
N GLU A 18 -11.17 -0.79 -18.26
CA GLU A 18 -12.46 -1.49 -18.19
C GLU A 18 -12.40 -2.69 -17.23
N GLU A 19 -11.31 -3.45 -17.26
CA GLU A 19 -11.12 -4.57 -16.35
C GLU A 19 -10.93 -4.10 -14.89
N ALA A 20 -10.19 -3.01 -14.69
CA ALA A 20 -10.06 -2.37 -13.39
C ALA A 20 -11.44 -1.94 -12.84
N ALA A 21 -12.24 -1.23 -13.64
CA ALA A 21 -13.59 -0.81 -13.28
C ALA A 21 -14.50 -1.99 -12.89
N LYS A 22 -14.46 -3.08 -13.67
CA LYS A 22 -15.21 -4.33 -13.38
C LYS A 22 -14.79 -4.95 -12.05
N ARG A 23 -13.48 -5.03 -11.78
CA ARG A 23 -12.94 -5.60 -10.53
C ARG A 23 -13.34 -4.75 -9.32
N THR A 24 -13.21 -3.43 -9.42
CA THR A 24 -13.59 -2.49 -8.35
C THR A 24 -15.09 -2.55 -8.06
N LYS A 25 -15.94 -2.55 -9.10
CA LYS A 25 -17.39 -2.68 -8.96
C LYS A 25 -17.78 -3.98 -8.25
N LYS A 26 -17.21 -5.12 -8.67
CA LYS A 26 -17.47 -6.43 -8.06
C LYS A 26 -17.03 -6.48 -6.59
N PHE A 27 -15.94 -5.78 -6.23
CA PHE A 27 -15.51 -5.66 -4.85
C PHE A 27 -16.54 -4.91 -3.99
N HIS A 28 -17.08 -3.78 -4.50
CA HIS A 28 -18.14 -3.04 -3.82
C HIS A 28 -19.43 -3.86 -3.64
N GLU A 29 -19.83 -4.60 -4.67
CA GLU A 29 -20.99 -5.51 -4.61
C GLU A 29 -20.81 -6.57 -3.52
N LYS A 30 -19.66 -7.25 -3.49
CA LYS A 30 -19.35 -8.26 -2.46
C LYS A 30 -19.32 -7.69 -1.04
N LYS A 31 -18.75 -6.50 -0.86
CA LYS A 31 -18.71 -5.83 0.46
C LYS A 31 -20.11 -5.47 0.95
N LYS A 32 -20.99 -5.03 0.05
CA LYS A 32 -22.40 -4.77 0.33
C LYS A 32 -23.14 -6.06 0.71
N GLU A 33 -22.90 -7.16 0.00
CA GLU A 33 -23.47 -8.48 0.31
C GLU A 33 -22.99 -9.04 1.66
N ALA A 34 -21.73 -8.80 2.01
CA ALA A 34 -21.14 -9.21 3.29
C ALA A 34 -21.62 -8.39 4.50
N GLY A 35 -22.61 -7.50 4.31
CA GLY A 35 -23.19 -6.69 5.39
C GLY A 35 -22.25 -5.61 5.94
N SER A 36 -21.14 -5.33 5.25
CA SER A 36 -20.29 -4.20 5.61
C SER A 36 -21.11 -2.93 5.44
N LYS A 37 -21.22 -2.13 6.51
CA LYS A 37 -21.92 -0.87 6.42
C LYS A 37 -21.19 -0.01 5.39
N PRO A 38 -21.92 0.67 4.50
CA PRO A 38 -21.31 1.74 3.73
C PRO A 38 -20.54 2.63 4.70
N GLN A 39 -19.36 3.10 4.30
CA GLN A 39 -18.56 4.07 5.07
C GLN A 39 -17.79 3.50 6.28
N SER A 40 -17.75 2.19 6.49
CA SER A 40 -17.04 1.60 7.64
C SER A 40 -15.59 1.21 7.36
N TYR A 41 -15.05 1.48 6.16
CA TYR A 41 -13.68 1.14 5.77
C TYR A 41 -13.21 2.03 4.61
N VAL A 42 -11.88 2.13 4.39
CA VAL A 42 -11.30 2.86 3.27
C VAL A 42 -11.20 1.95 2.04
N GLU A 43 -11.70 2.43 0.91
CA GLU A 43 -11.65 1.70 -0.38
C GLU A 43 -10.39 2.01 -1.17
N ALA A 44 -9.93 3.26 -1.13
CA ALA A 44 -8.72 3.71 -1.79
C ALA A 44 -8.18 4.99 -1.14
N GLN A 45 -6.86 5.15 -1.18
CA GLN A 45 -6.18 6.40 -0.82
C GLN A 45 -5.33 6.90 -1.99
N PHE A 46 -5.27 8.21 -2.12
CA PHE A 46 -4.41 8.87 -3.08
C PHE A 46 -3.00 9.05 -2.51
N PHE A 47 -2.00 8.55 -3.23
CA PHE A 47 -0.60 8.82 -2.96
C PHE A 47 0.00 9.62 -4.10
N GLY A 48 0.54 10.80 -3.77
CA GLY A 48 1.09 11.71 -4.78
C GLY A 48 2.34 11.13 -5.43
N LYS A 49 2.41 11.19 -6.77
CA LYS A 49 3.57 10.76 -7.57
C LYS A 49 4.91 11.24 -7.00
N LYS A 50 5.01 12.51 -6.60
CA LYS A 50 6.25 13.10 -6.05
C LYS A 50 6.71 12.39 -4.78
N ASN A 51 5.79 12.01 -3.90
CA ASN A 51 6.11 11.31 -2.66
C ASN A 51 6.52 9.86 -2.94
N ILE A 52 5.84 9.20 -3.89
CA ILE A 52 6.20 7.86 -4.34
C ILE A 52 7.62 7.85 -4.92
N MET A 53 7.93 8.79 -5.83
CA MET A 53 9.27 8.91 -6.41
C MET A 53 10.31 9.20 -5.33
N LYS A 54 10.03 10.14 -4.42
CA LYS A 54 10.93 10.44 -3.29
C LYS A 54 11.22 9.21 -2.43
N LEU A 55 10.21 8.38 -2.18
CA LEU A 55 10.36 7.12 -1.45
C LEU A 55 11.26 6.14 -2.21
N LEU A 56 11.03 5.95 -3.51
CA LEU A 56 11.84 5.07 -4.35
C LEU A 56 13.29 5.56 -4.46
N ASP A 57 13.48 6.85 -4.72
CA ASP A 57 14.80 7.48 -4.87
C ASP A 57 15.65 7.37 -3.61
N LYS A 58 15.01 7.43 -2.42
CA LYS A 58 15.70 7.29 -1.14
C LYS A 58 16.35 5.91 -0.96
N PHE A 59 15.67 4.85 -1.38
CA PHE A 59 16.15 3.47 -1.23
C PHE A 59 16.88 2.95 -2.48
N GLY A 60 16.77 3.66 -3.61
CA GLY A 60 17.53 3.40 -4.83
C GLY A 60 17.52 1.94 -5.26
N ASP A 61 18.71 1.40 -5.51
CA ASP A 61 18.91 0.04 -6.01
C ASP A 61 18.52 -1.06 -5.00
N GLU A 62 18.39 -0.73 -3.71
CA GLU A 62 17.92 -1.69 -2.71
C GLU A 62 16.42 -1.94 -2.83
N CYS A 63 15.66 -0.99 -3.41
CA CYS A 63 14.21 -1.08 -3.56
C CYS A 63 13.82 -1.83 -4.83
N ALA A 64 13.40 -3.10 -4.66
CA ALA A 64 12.83 -3.89 -5.74
C ALA A 64 11.38 -3.47 -6.07
N GLY A 65 10.66 -2.85 -5.14
CA GLY A 65 9.28 -2.40 -5.40
C GLY A 65 8.55 -1.87 -4.17
N LEU A 66 7.22 -1.76 -4.29
CA LEU A 66 6.34 -1.25 -3.26
C LEU A 66 5.36 -2.31 -2.78
N ARG A 67 5.12 -2.34 -1.48
CA ARG A 67 4.09 -3.16 -0.85
C ARG A 67 3.05 -2.25 -0.20
N ILE A 68 1.77 -2.59 -0.37
CA ILE A 68 0.66 -1.83 0.17
C ILE A 68 0.01 -2.64 1.29
N TYR A 69 -0.05 -2.08 2.49
CA TYR A 69 -0.68 -2.70 3.66
C TYR A 69 -1.97 -1.97 4.03
N TYR A 70 -3.01 -2.73 4.39
CA TYR A 70 -4.11 -2.17 5.18
C TYR A 70 -3.65 -1.97 6.62
N THR A 71 -4.02 -0.86 7.23
CA THR A 71 -3.62 -0.52 8.59
C THR A 71 -4.79 -0.01 9.40
N CYS A 72 -4.73 -0.18 10.72
CA CYS A 72 -5.63 0.49 11.64
C CYS A 72 -4.79 1.38 12.54
N ASP A 73 -5.19 2.64 12.70
CA ASP A 73 -4.56 3.54 13.66
C ASP A 73 -4.92 3.07 15.08
N PRO A 74 -3.93 2.70 15.92
CA PRO A 74 -4.19 2.24 17.28
C PRO A 74 -4.81 3.31 18.18
N GLY A 75 -4.73 4.60 17.80
CA GLY A 75 -5.31 5.73 18.54
C GLY A 75 -6.77 6.04 18.18
N LYS A 76 -7.35 5.39 17.16
CA LYS A 76 -8.72 5.65 16.71
C LYS A 76 -9.67 4.55 17.16
N LYS A 77 -10.86 4.95 17.61
CA LYS A 77 -11.91 4.04 18.14
C LYS A 77 -12.55 3.21 17.04
N ASP A 78 -12.64 3.74 15.85
CA ASP A 78 -13.18 3.07 14.68
C ASP A 78 -12.00 2.53 13.86
N MET A 79 -12.16 1.35 13.27
CA MET A 79 -11.26 0.80 12.25
C MET A 79 -11.31 1.68 10.99
N GLU A 80 -10.78 2.89 11.10
CA GLU A 80 -10.48 3.74 9.95
C GLU A 80 -9.27 3.11 9.27
N ASP A 81 -9.54 2.06 8.50
CA ASP A 81 -8.52 1.22 7.90
C ASP A 81 -7.75 2.03 6.84
N GLY A 82 -6.55 2.53 7.14
CA GLY A 82 -5.72 3.26 6.17
C GLY A 82 -4.97 2.34 5.21
N LEU A 83 -4.22 2.93 4.28
CA LEU A 83 -3.21 2.24 3.49
C LEU A 83 -1.81 2.78 3.85
N LEU A 84 -0.84 1.87 3.91
CA LEU A 84 0.59 2.22 3.98
C LEU A 84 1.32 1.71 2.75
N ILE A 85 2.16 2.55 2.15
CA ILE A 85 3.11 2.14 1.11
C ILE A 85 4.49 1.98 1.74
N VAL A 86 5.06 0.79 1.59
CA VAL A 86 6.35 0.39 2.15
C VAL A 86 7.27 -0.08 1.02
N PRO A 87 8.51 0.43 0.94
CA PRO A 87 9.49 -0.05 -0.03
C PRO A 87 10.03 -1.43 0.41
N VAL A 88 10.22 -2.32 -0.56
CA VAL A 88 10.68 -3.70 -0.32
C VAL A 88 11.88 -4.04 -1.18
N ASN A 89 12.77 -4.87 -0.66
CA ASN A 89 13.96 -5.32 -1.38
C ASN A 89 13.72 -6.60 -2.19
N ALA A 90 14.75 -7.07 -2.91
CA ALA A 90 14.67 -8.26 -3.77
C ALA A 90 14.38 -9.55 -2.98
N GLU A 91 14.72 -9.61 -1.70
CA GLU A 91 14.38 -10.72 -0.80
C GLU A 91 12.97 -10.60 -0.20
N GLY A 92 12.25 -9.53 -0.54
CA GLY A 92 10.90 -9.24 -0.04
C GLY A 92 10.85 -8.70 1.38
N LYS A 93 11.97 -8.23 1.92
CA LYS A 93 12.07 -7.56 3.21
C LYS A 93 11.68 -6.09 3.06
N ASP A 94 10.91 -5.57 4.03
CA ASP A 94 10.62 -4.14 4.13
C ASP A 94 11.91 -3.36 4.43
N LEU A 95 12.14 -2.25 3.73
CA LEU A 95 13.35 -1.42 3.86
C LEU A 95 13.26 -0.35 4.98
N THR A 96 12.26 -0.43 5.85
CA THR A 96 12.07 0.53 6.95
C THR A 96 13.02 0.26 8.13
N SER A 97 13.56 1.33 8.74
CA SER A 97 14.48 1.29 9.88
C SER A 97 13.98 0.45 11.06
N SER A 98 12.68 0.53 11.36
CA SER A 98 12.05 -0.19 12.47
C SER A 98 11.93 -1.71 12.29
N ARG A 99 12.01 -2.24 11.06
CA ARG A 99 11.94 -3.69 10.76
C ARG A 99 13.26 -4.30 10.31
N LEU A 100 14.26 -3.48 10.01
CA LEU A 100 15.60 -3.94 9.64
C LEU A 100 16.45 -4.43 10.84
N GLY A 101 15.95 -4.31 12.08
CA GLY A 101 16.70 -4.73 13.28
C GLY A 101 17.77 -3.72 13.72
N LEU A 102 17.81 -2.55 13.07
CA LEU A 102 18.68 -1.42 13.41
C LEU A 102 17.98 -0.55 14.46
N LYS A 103 17.89 -1.07 15.69
CA LYS A 103 17.24 -0.38 16.83
C LYS A 103 17.89 0.96 17.20
N ASP A 104 19.08 1.24 16.70
CA ASP A 104 19.91 2.39 17.11
C ASP A 104 19.97 3.50 16.06
N MET A 105 19.28 3.37 14.93
CA MET A 105 19.13 4.48 13.98
C MET A 105 17.84 5.24 14.27
N PRO A 106 17.89 6.59 14.41
CA PRO A 106 16.67 7.37 14.51
C PRO A 106 15.81 7.08 13.28
N ALA A 107 14.57 6.69 13.50
CA ALA A 107 13.62 6.46 12.40
C ALA A 107 13.57 7.73 11.55
N ASP A 108 14.00 7.64 10.30
CA ASP A 108 13.93 8.77 9.40
C ASP A 108 12.46 9.00 9.04
N ARG A 109 12.04 10.27 8.98
CA ARG A 109 10.62 10.66 8.87
C ARG A 109 9.99 10.32 7.52
N GLU A 110 10.75 9.73 6.60
CA GLU A 110 10.42 9.57 5.19
C GLU A 110 10.70 8.16 4.67
N GLU A 111 10.35 7.13 5.45
CA GLU A 111 10.58 5.71 5.09
C GLU A 111 9.29 4.95 4.72
N VAL A 112 8.12 5.52 5.02
CA VAL A 112 6.80 4.95 4.74
C VAL A 112 5.88 6.08 4.30
N LEU A 113 5.00 5.82 3.34
CA LEU A 113 3.92 6.75 2.99
C LEU A 113 2.59 6.27 3.58
N ALA A 114 1.88 7.20 4.23
CA ALA A 114 0.62 6.98 4.92
C ALA A 114 -0.34 8.15 4.65
N ASP A 115 -1.58 8.02 5.12
CA ASP A 115 -2.51 9.14 5.31
C ASP A 115 -2.79 9.98 4.06
N GLY A 116 -2.79 9.32 2.90
CA GLY A 116 -3.24 9.92 1.65
C GLY A 116 -4.72 10.30 1.71
N PRO A 117 -5.18 11.32 0.96
CA PRO A 117 -6.60 11.63 0.85
C PRO A 117 -7.40 10.40 0.43
N ILE A 118 -8.39 10.03 1.23
CA ILE A 118 -9.31 8.93 0.92
C ILE A 118 -10.11 9.34 -0.33
N CYS A 119 -10.21 8.45 -1.33
CA CYS A 119 -10.97 8.75 -2.54
C CYS A 119 -12.41 9.08 -2.15
N PRO A 120 -12.93 10.28 -2.51
CA PRO A 120 -14.33 10.59 -2.27
C PRO A 120 -15.22 9.58 -3.00
N ARG A 121 -16.38 9.28 -2.41
CA ARG A 121 -17.28 8.18 -2.83
C ARG A 121 -17.84 8.29 -4.26
N ASN A 122 -17.60 9.41 -4.94
CA ASN A 122 -17.99 9.67 -6.33
C ASN A 122 -16.79 9.69 -7.29
N CYS A 123 -15.64 9.15 -6.89
CA CYS A 123 -14.56 8.85 -7.82
C CYS A 123 -15.13 7.91 -8.90
N ASN A 124 -15.12 8.37 -10.15
CA ASN A 124 -15.60 7.61 -11.31
C ASN A 124 -14.78 6.31 -11.44
N PRO A 125 -15.34 5.12 -11.20
CA PRO A 125 -14.63 3.86 -11.36
C PRO A 125 -14.38 3.51 -12.82
#